data_AF-A0AAW1RC22-F1
#
_entry.id   AF-A0AAW1RC22-F1
#
_cell.length_a   1.000
_cell.length_b   1.000
_cell.length_c   1.000
_cell.angle_alpha   90.00
_cell.angle_beta   90.00
_cell.angle_gamma   90.00
#
_symmetry.space_group_name_H-M   'P 1'
#
loop_
_entity.id
_entity.type
_entity.pdbx_description
1 polymer ?
#
loop_
_entity_poly.entity_id
_entity_poly.type
_entity_poly.pdbx_seq_one_letter_code
_entity_poly.pdbx_strand_id
1 'polypeptide(L)'
;MLLSVSPDLHTGLPEMLLVTVTHWCSKLADHPYIFMRWKEQAFVDAKEDCGLTITGFYYICLSRLDGSIQGLYCDPKSTPYQLLELQPANSHQGHTVGRYQFC
;
A
#
# COMPACT_ATOMS: atom_id res chain seq x y z
N MET A 1 -0.99 -10.85 -10.98
CA MET A 1 -1.66 -10.74 -9.67
C MET A 1 -2.62 -9.57 -9.75
N LEU A 2 -3.92 -9.85 -9.84
CA LEU A 2 -4.97 -8.83 -9.90
C LEU A 2 -5.31 -8.43 -8.45
N LEU A 3 -5.04 -7.18 -8.10
CA LEU A 3 -5.67 -6.55 -6.95
C LEU A 3 -6.69 -5.57 -7.53
N SER A 4 -7.95 -5.99 -7.56
CA SER A 4 -9.06 -5.10 -7.89
C SER A 4 -9.70 -4.64 -6.59
N VAL A 5 -9.87 -3.34 -6.43
CA VAL A 5 -10.77 -2.76 -5.45
C VAL A 5 -11.88 -2.10 -6.24
N SER A 6 -13.12 -2.57 -6.08
CA SER A 6 -14.32 -1.99 -6.68
C SER A 6 -15.15 -1.35 -5.57
N PRO A 7 -15.78 -0.19 -5.79
CA PRO A 7 -16.63 0.45 -4.78
C PRO A 7 -18.04 -0.13 -4.84
N ASP A 8 -18.70 -0.27 -3.68
CA ASP A 8 -20.15 -0.36 -3.65
C ASP A 8 -20.79 0.91 -3.09
N LEU A 9 -21.67 1.44 -3.93
CA LEU A 9 -22.58 2.54 -3.71
C LEU A 9 -23.77 2.00 -2.89
N HIS A 10 -23.75 2.10 -1.56
CA HIS A 10 -24.92 2.46 -0.72
C HIS A 10 -24.83 2.20 0.79
N THR A 11 -23.74 1.71 1.36
CA THR A 11 -23.63 1.57 2.83
C THR A 11 -22.29 2.06 3.31
N GLY A 12 -22.30 2.98 4.29
CA GLY A 12 -21.11 3.61 4.85
C GLY A 12 -20.04 2.59 5.26
N LEU A 13 -18.84 2.82 4.72
CA LEU A 13 -17.52 2.25 5.05
C LEU A 13 -17.28 0.77 4.72
N PRO A 14 -16.50 0.51 3.67
CA PRO A 14 -15.52 -0.56 3.67
C PRO A 14 -14.10 0.02 3.82
N GLU A 15 -13.35 -0.45 4.82
CA GLU A 15 -11.88 -0.37 4.81
C GLU A 15 -11.38 -1.08 3.56
N MET A 16 -10.65 -0.40 2.65
CA MET A 16 -9.80 -1.12 1.71
C MET A 16 -8.61 -0.28 1.22
N LEU A 17 -7.42 -0.79 1.50
CA LEU A 17 -6.14 -0.33 1.03
C LEU A 17 -6.09 -0.40 -0.51
N LEU A 18 -6.22 0.74 -1.19
CA LEU A 18 -6.10 0.79 -2.64
C LEU A 18 -4.61 0.78 -3.04
N VAL A 19 -4.10 -0.40 -3.38
CA VAL A 19 -2.80 -0.58 -4.04
C VAL A 19 -3.03 -0.51 -5.55
N THR A 20 -2.87 0.68 -6.14
CA THR A 20 -2.98 0.83 -7.60
C THR A 20 -1.70 0.38 -8.31
N VAL A 21 -1.75 -0.77 -9.00
CA VAL A 21 -0.81 -1.12 -10.09
C VAL A 21 -1.43 -0.66 -11.40
N THR A 22 -1.10 0.56 -11.85
CA THR A 22 -1.91 1.22 -12.89
C THR A 22 -1.66 0.82 -14.33
N HIS A 23 -0.70 -0.02 -14.71
CA HIS A 23 -0.67 -0.58 -16.07
C HIS A 23 -0.06 -1.98 -16.06
N TRP A 24 -0.77 -2.96 -16.63
CA TRP A 24 -0.24 -4.30 -16.84
C TRP A 24 0.84 -4.26 -17.92
N CYS A 25 2.10 -4.22 -17.50
CA CYS A 25 3.25 -4.40 -18.38
C CYS A 25 3.73 -5.85 -18.25
N SER A 26 3.60 -6.63 -19.33
CA SER A 26 4.07 -8.03 -19.34
C SER A 26 5.55 -8.16 -18.97
N LYS A 27 6.37 -7.17 -19.31
CA LYS A 27 7.80 -7.13 -18.94
C LYS A 27 8.05 -6.98 -17.44
N LEU A 28 7.07 -6.48 -16.68
CA LEU A 28 7.17 -6.32 -15.22
C LEU A 28 6.52 -7.48 -14.47
N ALA A 29 5.78 -8.35 -15.15
CA ALA A 29 5.08 -9.47 -14.50
C ALA A 29 6.06 -10.40 -13.76
N ASP A 30 7.17 -10.73 -14.42
CA ASP A 30 8.21 -11.64 -13.90
C ASP A 30 9.42 -10.90 -13.32
N HIS A 31 9.35 -9.58 -13.21
CA HIS A 31 10.43 -8.78 -12.63
C HIS A 31 10.59 -9.11 -11.14
N PRO A 32 11.82 -9.19 -10.60
CA PRO A 32 12.06 -9.52 -9.18
C PRO A 32 11.46 -8.50 -8.21
N TYR A 33 11.06 -7.33 -8.71
CA TYR A 33 10.41 -6.27 -7.95
C TYR A 33 9.02 -5.96 -8.46
N ILE A 34 8.10 -5.69 -7.53
CA ILE A 34 6.75 -5.18 -7.80
C ILE A 34 6.74 -3.69 -7.46
N PHE A 35 6.44 -2.86 -8.46
CA PHE A 35 6.31 -1.42 -8.29
C PHE A 35 4.84 -1.05 -8.09
N MET A 36 4.56 -0.20 -7.10
CA MET A 36 3.21 0.19 -6.71
C MET A 36 3.14 1.67 -6.36
N ARG A 37 1.92 2.21 -6.36
CA ARG A 37 1.60 3.48 -5.69
C ARG A 37 0.61 3.21 -4.58
N TRP A 38 0.95 3.60 -3.35
CA TRP A 38 0.06 3.45 -2.20
C TRP A 38 -0.54 4.82 -1.83
N LYS A 39 -1.86 4.87 -1.72
CA LYS A 39 -2.60 6.06 -1.30
C LYS A 39 -3.37 5.73 -0.03
N GLU A 40 -3.05 6.44 1.04
CA GLU A 40 -3.85 6.44 2.26
C GLU A 40 -5.19 7.12 1.99
N GLN A 41 -6.27 6.55 2.54
CA GLN A 41 -7.63 7.05 2.34
C GLN A 41 -8.21 7.70 3.58
N ALA A 42 -7.96 7.12 4.76
CA ALA A 42 -8.52 7.58 6.01
C ALA A 42 -7.61 7.17 7.18
N PHE A 43 -7.78 7.85 8.30
CA PHE A 43 -7.22 7.40 9.57
C PHE A 43 -8.16 6.41 10.25
N VAL A 44 -7.61 5.34 10.80
CA VAL A 44 -8.32 4.40 11.65
C VAL A 44 -7.91 4.70 13.10
N ASP A 45 -8.88 4.95 13.97
CA ASP A 45 -8.67 5.22 15.41
C ASP A 45 -7.66 6.35 15.74
N ALA A 46 -7.54 7.36 14.88
CA ALA A 46 -6.67 8.50 15.16
C ALA A 46 -7.27 9.46 16.19
N LYS A 47 -6.42 10.01 17.05
CA LYS A 47 -6.77 11.19 17.84
C LYS A 47 -6.95 12.38 16.89
N GLU A 48 -7.88 13.28 17.20
CA GLU A 48 -8.32 14.37 16.32
C GLU A 48 -7.21 15.35 15.88
N ASP A 49 -6.01 15.32 16.46
CA ASP A 49 -4.91 16.23 16.12
C ASP A 49 -3.51 15.57 16.19
N CYS A 50 -3.26 14.52 15.39
CA CYS A 50 -1.92 13.93 15.30
C CYS A 50 -0.92 14.75 14.44
N GLY A 51 -1.34 15.85 13.81
CA GLY A 51 -0.45 16.70 13.00
C GLY A 51 0.12 16.02 11.75
N LEU A 52 -0.47 14.89 11.34
CA LEU A 52 -0.06 14.11 10.19
C LEU A 52 -0.91 14.51 8.97
N THR A 53 -0.29 14.58 7.80
CA THR A 53 -1.00 14.71 6.54
C THR A 53 -0.92 13.40 5.76
N ILE A 54 -2.05 13.01 5.18
CA ILE A 54 -2.18 11.87 4.26
C ILE A 54 -2.56 12.32 2.86
N THR A 55 -2.32 13.59 2.50
CA THR A 55 -2.70 14.14 1.20
C THR A 55 -1.87 13.60 0.04
N GLY A 56 -0.64 13.18 0.32
CA GLY A 56 0.28 12.59 -0.65
C GLY A 56 0.00 11.12 -0.95
N PHE A 57 0.99 10.47 -1.55
CA PHE A 57 1.02 9.04 -1.83
C PHE A 57 2.46 8.53 -1.78
N TYR A 58 2.65 7.21 -1.71
CA TYR A 58 3.97 6.59 -1.74
C TYR A 58 4.26 5.96 -3.10
N TYR A 59 5.48 6.16 -3.62
CA TYR A 59 6.08 5.23 -4.56
C TYR A 59 6.62 4.03 -3.77
N ILE A 60 6.33 2.82 -4.22
CA ILE A 60 6.68 1.60 -3.49
C ILE A 60 7.38 0.60 -4.41
N CYS A 61 8.40 -0.07 -3.88
CA CYS A 61 9.11 -1.19 -4.48
C CYS A 61 9.11 -2.36 -3.49
N LEU A 62 8.46 -3.47 -3.86
CA LEU A 62 8.45 -4.72 -3.10
C LEU A 62 9.38 -5.73 -3.77
N SER A 63 10.35 -6.26 -3.03
CA SER A 63 11.19 -7.37 -3.43
C SER A 63 10.43 -8.70 -3.33
N ARG A 64 10.36 -9.46 -4.42
CA ARG A 64 9.79 -10.81 -4.42
C ARG A 64 10.70 -11.86 -3.77
N LEU A 65 11.98 -11.54 -3.60
CA LEU A 65 12.98 -12.48 -3.08
C LEU A 65 12.85 -12.67 -1.57
N ASP A 66 12.72 -11.56 -0.84
CA ASP A 66 12.74 -11.52 0.62
C ASP A 66 11.53 -10.79 1.22
N GLY A 67 10.65 -10.21 0.40
CA GLY A 67 9.47 -9.48 0.86
C GLY A 67 9.76 -8.08 1.40
N SER A 68 11.00 -7.60 1.28
CA SER A 68 11.37 -6.24 1.71
C SER A 68 10.63 -5.17 0.90
N ILE A 69 10.24 -4.08 1.56
CA ILE A 69 9.54 -2.95 0.93
C ILE A 69 10.35 -1.68 1.16
N GLN A 70 10.59 -0.96 0.08
CA GLN A 70 11.11 0.41 0.11
C GLN A 70 10.12 1.36 -0.52
N GLY A 71 10.05 2.59 -0.03
CA GLY A 71 9.18 3.60 -0.59
C GLY A 71 9.58 5.04 -0.30
N LEU A 72 9.02 5.94 -1.09
CA LEU A 72 9.20 7.38 -0.93
C LEU A 72 7.83 8.06 -0.89
N TYR A 73 7.58 8.84 0.15
CA TYR A 73 6.39 9.68 0.24
C TYR A 73 6.53 10.89 -0.69
N CYS A 74 5.47 11.15 -1.46
CA CYS A 74 5.37 12.24 -2.42
C CYS A 74 4.19 13.14 -2.06
N ASP A 75 4.51 14.32 -1.54
CA ASP A 75 3.57 15.43 -1.35
C ASP A 75 4.34 16.75 -1.52
N PRO A 76 3.98 17.61 -2.49
CA PRO A 76 4.63 18.90 -2.70
C PRO A 76 4.64 19.83 -1.48
N LYS A 77 3.72 19.61 -0.52
CA LYS A 77 3.59 20.42 0.70
C LYS A 77 4.37 19.85 1.89
N SER A 78 4.96 18.68 1.72
CA SER A 78 5.67 17.97 2.78
C SER A 78 7.18 18.01 2.56
N THR A 79 7.95 17.67 3.60
CA THR A 79 9.41 17.48 3.49
C THR A 79 9.72 16.46 2.39
N PRO A 80 10.66 16.73 1.48
CA PRO A 80 10.96 15.84 0.37
C PRO A 80 11.70 14.57 0.84
N TYR A 81 11.64 13.51 0.03
CA TYR A 81 12.40 12.27 0.18
C TYR A 81 12.21 11.53 1.52
N GLN A 82 11.01 11.61 2.10
CA GLN A 82 10.70 10.80 3.28
C GLN A 82 10.68 9.31 2.90
N LEU A 83 11.61 8.56 3.48
CA LEU A 83 11.86 7.16 3.17
C LEU A 83 11.01 6.24 4.06
N LEU A 84 10.43 5.22 3.43
CA LEU A 84 9.77 4.09 4.09
C LEU A 84 10.60 2.83 3.83
N GLU A 85 10.98 2.12 4.89
CA GLU A 85 11.65 0.81 4.79
C GLU A 85 10.96 -0.18 5.71
N LEU A 86 10.49 -1.30 5.15
CA LEU A 86 9.82 -2.36 5.89
C LEU A 86 10.45 -3.71 5.54
N GLN A 87 10.46 -4.60 6.53
CA GLN A 87 10.85 -6.00 6.38
C GLN A 87 9.72 -6.88 6.89
N PRO A 88 9.47 -8.05 6.27
CA PRO A 88 8.52 -9.01 6.83
C PRO A 88 8.90 -9.37 8.26
N ALA A 89 7.89 -9.45 9.14
CA ALA A 89 8.13 -9.88 10.51
C ALA A 89 8.39 -11.39 10.54
N ASN A 90 9.54 -11.79 11.08
CA ASN A 90 9.96 -13.20 11.17
C ASN A 90 9.38 -13.91 12.40
N SER A 91 8.72 -13.18 13.30
CA SER A 91 8.22 -13.69 14.57
C SER A 91 6.77 -14.16 14.46
N HIS A 92 6.38 -15.07 15.37
CA HIS A 92 5.00 -15.54 15.54
C HIS A 92 3.97 -14.42 15.92
N GLN A 93 4.37 -13.15 15.87
CA GLN A 93 3.53 -12.00 16.20
C GLN A 93 2.89 -11.36 14.96
N GLY A 94 3.27 -11.79 13.76
CA GLY A 94 2.62 -11.40 12.51
C GLY A 94 1.63 -12.48 12.04
N HIS A 95 0.48 -12.06 11.52
CA HIS A 95 -0.44 -12.95 10.83
C HIS A 95 -0.35 -12.70 9.32
N THR A 96 -0.04 -13.74 8.55
CA THR A 96 -0.29 -13.74 7.11
C THR A 96 -1.65 -14.36 6.89
N VAL A 97 -2.58 -13.60 6.33
CA VAL A 97 -3.91 -14.12 5.98
C VAL A 97 -3.77 -14.99 4.72
N GLY A 98 -4.41 -16.16 4.74
CA GLY A 98 -4.45 -17.05 3.58
C GLY A 98 -5.18 -16.44 2.37
N ARG A 99 -5.27 -17.20 1.28
CA ARG A 99 -5.97 -16.74 0.07
C ARG A 99 -7.45 -16.47 0.37
N TYR A 100 -7.88 -15.23 0.15
CA TYR A 100 -9.28 -14.85 0.08
C TYR A 100 -9.62 -14.42 -1.35
N GLN A 101 -10.87 -14.59 -1.74
CA GLN A 101 -11.40 -14.14 -3.01
C GLN A 101 -12.81 -13.64 -2.75
N PHE A 102 -13.10 -12.42 -3.20
CA PHE A 102 -14.46 -11.91 -3.21
C PHE A 102 -15.22 -12.54 -4.38
N CYS A 103 -16.49 -12.89 -4.14
CA CYS A 103 -17.39 -13.46 -5.15
C CYS A 103 -17.79 -12.41 -6.18
#